data_AF-A0A9Q9J217-F1
#
_entry.id   AF-A0A9Q9J217-F1
#
_cell.length_a   1.000
_cell.length_b   1.000
_cell.length_c   1.000
_cell.angle_alpha   90.00
_cell.angle_beta   90.00
_cell.angle_gamma   90.00
#
_symmetry.space_group_name_H-M   'P 1'
#
loop_
_entity.id
_entity.type
_entity.pdbx_description
1 polymer ?
#
loop_
_entity_poly.entity_id
_entity_poly.type
_entity_poly.pdbx_seq_one_letter_code
_entity_poly.pdbx_strand_id
1 'polypeptide(L)'
;MPLSPQAQAIVDDFGRQPGVTPEHVTNLQGVLAASPVLLDQFNDAVAKQRVLSLRPLTDPNAGGTFTPDENSIRLPLSRLSNGHGGKLLDSGDMTFVLGHELQHAMYSPTAAASRKAFETAAVQIAKTTHDYSDAAEKVLSSNRVDEASAEIAGWNATVSRVKQAKPDASLEDIFREAPGRMHDFIDRTGGMPQFNYALKSNLTLNADMTMPVTPANVEAMGANFFDKDAKNTRIGYTGQSDYANHYGPWVVGTAAIYERQYNKQKPGEPEQPMILDMRRLGLKEEILERNGIDLGSNTRPMPYLDSSTQPPTPGLFQHSKNTHLHVSPISAQELEQELRAHESPSQGTSPHLLPSDPGHADHALYQQIKGGVQKLDTEHGRQWDASSERMTASLLALAKEEGLSRVDHVVLNKPTPQLAGGEKVFLVQGALNDPAHQRAHMPTLDAVQTPEVQSFDRLQAINQTQAQAREQQQALEQSQQAVTQAGPSMTR
;
A
#
# COMPACT_ATOMS: atom_id res chain seq x y z
N MET A 1 -15.07 -22.77 -21.68
CA MET A 1 -16.43 -22.37 -21.22
C MET A 1 -16.67 -20.93 -21.65
N PRO A 2 -17.87 -20.33 -21.55
CA PRO A 2 -18.02 -18.88 -21.67
C PRO A 2 -17.79 -18.17 -20.33
N LEU A 3 -17.76 -16.83 -20.33
CA LEU A 3 -17.87 -16.04 -19.09
C LEU A 3 -19.19 -16.37 -18.38
N SER A 4 -19.14 -16.48 -17.06
CA SER A 4 -20.34 -16.52 -16.22
C SER A 4 -21.08 -15.17 -16.31
N PRO A 5 -22.40 -15.12 -16.03
CA PRO A 5 -23.14 -13.85 -16.02
C PRO A 5 -22.53 -12.78 -15.12
N GLN A 6 -21.98 -13.19 -13.96
CA GLN A 6 -21.33 -12.29 -13.01
C GLN A 6 -19.99 -11.77 -13.56
N ALA A 7 -19.17 -12.65 -14.14
CA ALA A 7 -17.91 -12.25 -14.76
C ALA A 7 -18.14 -11.33 -15.98
N GLN A 8 -19.18 -11.61 -16.77
CA GLN A 8 -19.57 -10.74 -17.87
C GLN A 8 -20.02 -9.36 -17.37
N ALA A 9 -20.76 -9.28 -16.26
CA ALA A 9 -21.16 -8.00 -15.68
C ALA A 9 -19.95 -7.14 -15.24
N ILE A 10 -18.88 -7.76 -14.74
CA ILE A 10 -17.63 -7.07 -14.40
C ILE A 10 -16.92 -6.53 -15.65
N VAL A 11 -16.89 -7.31 -16.73
CA VAL A 11 -16.34 -6.86 -18.02
C VAL A 11 -17.18 -5.72 -18.61
N ASP A 12 -18.50 -5.79 -18.49
CA ASP A 12 -19.41 -4.73 -18.94
C ASP A 12 -19.23 -3.45 -18.11
N ASP A 13 -19.00 -3.57 -16.79
CA ASP A 13 -18.71 -2.43 -15.92
C ASP A 13 -17.37 -1.78 -16.25
N PHE A 14 -16.34 -2.58 -16.56
CA PHE A 14 -15.07 -2.09 -17.07
C PHE A 14 -15.27 -1.19 -18.30
N GLY A 15 -16.16 -1.59 -19.21
CA GLY A 15 -16.52 -0.80 -20.40
C GLY A 15 -17.14 0.57 -20.12
N ARG A 16 -17.59 0.83 -18.88
CA ARG A 16 -18.15 2.11 -18.43
C ARG A 16 -17.14 2.96 -17.67
N GLN A 17 -15.94 2.44 -17.40
CA GLN A 17 -14.90 3.18 -16.69
C GLN A 17 -14.33 4.32 -17.55
N PRO A 18 -13.90 5.44 -16.94
CA PRO A 18 -13.32 6.56 -17.68
C PRO A 18 -12.14 6.12 -18.55
N GLY A 19 -12.14 6.53 -19.83
CA GLY A 19 -11.08 6.22 -20.79
C GLY A 19 -11.18 4.83 -21.45
N VAL A 20 -12.10 3.96 -21.01
CA VAL A 20 -12.31 2.65 -21.64
C VAL A 20 -13.13 2.79 -22.91
N THR A 21 -12.69 2.15 -23.99
CA THR A 21 -13.36 2.15 -25.29
C THR A 21 -13.96 0.76 -25.57
N PRO A 22 -14.92 0.64 -26.51
CA PRO A 22 -15.42 -0.66 -26.94
C PRO A 22 -14.32 -1.60 -27.47
N GLU A 23 -13.25 -1.04 -28.04
CA GLU A 23 -12.07 -1.78 -28.46
C GLU A 23 -11.37 -2.46 -27.28
N HIS A 24 -11.14 -1.72 -26.17
CA HIS A 24 -10.51 -2.29 -24.97
C HIS A 24 -11.33 -3.45 -24.40
N VAL A 25 -12.66 -3.32 -24.37
CA VAL A 25 -13.55 -4.39 -23.88
C VAL A 25 -13.50 -5.62 -24.80
N THR A 26 -13.57 -5.40 -26.11
CA THR A 26 -13.48 -6.47 -27.11
C THR A 26 -12.15 -7.22 -26.99
N ASN A 27 -11.05 -6.48 -26.83
CA ASN A 27 -9.71 -7.04 -26.69
C ASN A 27 -9.54 -7.81 -25.37
N LEU A 28 -10.06 -7.29 -24.26
CA LEU A 28 -10.09 -8.01 -22.98
C LEU A 28 -10.87 -9.33 -23.08
N GLN A 29 -12.07 -9.30 -23.68
CA GLN A 29 -12.86 -10.51 -23.91
C GLN A 29 -12.12 -11.51 -24.81
N GLY A 30 -11.42 -11.01 -25.84
CA GLY A 30 -10.57 -11.83 -26.70
C GLY A 30 -9.41 -12.49 -25.95
N VAL A 31 -8.74 -11.77 -25.05
CA VAL A 31 -7.68 -12.33 -24.19
C VAL A 31 -8.22 -13.44 -23.29
N LEU A 32 -9.34 -13.20 -22.60
CA LEU A 32 -9.98 -14.18 -21.74
C LEU A 32 -10.41 -15.42 -22.53
N ALA A 33 -11.07 -15.25 -23.68
CA ALA A 33 -11.58 -16.36 -24.49
C ALA A 33 -10.47 -17.20 -25.16
N ALA A 34 -9.28 -16.60 -25.36
CA ALA A 34 -8.13 -17.26 -25.96
C ALA A 34 -7.35 -18.16 -24.98
N SER A 35 -7.74 -18.25 -23.70
CA SER A 35 -7.12 -19.14 -22.72
C SER A 35 -8.19 -19.78 -21.83
N PRO A 36 -8.53 -21.06 -22.02
CA PRO A 36 -9.51 -21.75 -21.19
C PRO A 36 -9.16 -21.71 -19.70
N VAL A 37 -7.89 -21.86 -19.34
CA VAL A 37 -7.42 -21.76 -17.95
C VAL A 37 -7.65 -20.36 -17.39
N LEU A 38 -7.29 -19.31 -18.14
CA LEU A 38 -7.49 -17.94 -17.69
C LEU A 38 -8.97 -17.60 -17.49
N LEU A 39 -9.81 -18.06 -18.42
CA LEU A 39 -11.24 -17.84 -18.37
C LEU A 39 -11.88 -18.53 -17.15
N ASP A 40 -11.45 -19.75 -16.86
CA ASP A 40 -11.92 -20.50 -15.70
C ASP A 40 -11.43 -19.85 -14.40
N GLN A 41 -10.17 -19.39 -14.35
CA GLN A 41 -9.63 -18.62 -13.23
C GLN A 41 -10.43 -17.33 -12.99
N PHE A 42 -10.77 -16.58 -14.04
CA PHE A 42 -11.55 -15.34 -13.91
C PHE A 42 -12.95 -15.63 -13.37
N ASN A 43 -13.64 -16.63 -13.93
CA ASN A 43 -14.95 -17.07 -13.43
C ASN A 43 -14.89 -17.51 -11.97
N ASP A 44 -13.88 -18.28 -11.58
CA ASP A 44 -13.71 -18.78 -10.21
C ASP A 44 -13.42 -17.64 -9.22
N ALA A 45 -12.54 -16.70 -9.58
CA ALA A 45 -12.22 -15.54 -8.76
C ALA A 45 -13.46 -14.65 -8.54
N VAL A 46 -14.28 -14.44 -9.57
CA VAL A 46 -15.55 -13.70 -9.46
C VAL A 46 -16.56 -14.46 -8.61
N ALA A 47 -16.73 -15.76 -8.83
CA ALA A 47 -17.66 -16.59 -8.05
C ALA A 47 -17.30 -16.61 -6.55
N LYS A 48 -16.01 -16.57 -6.22
CA LYS A 48 -15.49 -16.49 -4.85
C LYS A 48 -15.40 -15.06 -4.30
N GLN A 49 -15.90 -14.07 -5.04
CA GLN A 49 -15.85 -12.65 -4.67
C GLN A 49 -14.43 -12.15 -4.37
N ARG A 50 -13.42 -12.74 -5.03
CA ARG A 50 -12.02 -12.31 -4.98
C ARG A 50 -11.72 -11.21 -5.99
N VAL A 51 -12.53 -11.13 -7.06
CA VAL A 51 -12.52 -10.01 -8.00
C VAL A 51 -13.93 -9.45 -8.10
N LEU A 52 -14.07 -8.16 -7.79
CA LEU A 52 -15.33 -7.42 -7.81
C LEU A 52 -15.37 -6.38 -8.93
N SER A 53 -14.22 -5.89 -9.39
CA SER A 53 -14.16 -4.95 -10.52
C SER A 53 -12.86 -5.06 -11.31
N LEU A 54 -12.91 -4.54 -12.55
CA LEU A 54 -11.73 -4.21 -13.33
C LEU A 54 -11.68 -2.69 -13.51
N ARG A 55 -10.47 -2.10 -13.45
CA ARG A 55 -10.28 -0.65 -13.59
C ARG A 55 -9.10 -0.33 -14.52
N PRO A 56 -9.07 0.86 -15.14
CA PRO A 56 -7.87 1.35 -15.79
C PRO A 56 -6.71 1.49 -14.79
N LEU A 57 -5.53 1.05 -15.20
CA LEU A 57 -4.28 1.29 -14.49
C LEU A 57 -3.72 2.65 -14.89
N THR A 58 -3.34 3.46 -13.90
CA THR A 58 -2.77 4.80 -14.09
C THR A 58 -1.26 4.84 -13.92
N ASP A 59 -0.67 3.81 -13.31
CA ASP A 59 0.79 3.67 -13.21
C ASP A 59 1.36 3.21 -14.57
N PRO A 60 2.20 4.02 -15.25
CA PRO A 60 2.78 3.65 -16.53
C PRO A 60 3.82 2.54 -16.46
N ASN A 61 4.32 2.19 -15.27
CA ASN A 61 5.40 1.22 -15.07
C ASN A 61 4.91 -0.18 -14.67
N ALA A 62 3.64 -0.34 -14.34
CA ALA A 62 3.07 -1.63 -13.97
C ALA A 62 2.40 -2.33 -15.17
N GLY A 63 2.58 -3.66 -15.26
CA GLY A 63 1.95 -4.49 -16.30
C GLY A 63 0.47 -4.77 -16.03
N GLY A 64 0.11 -4.81 -14.75
CA GLY A 64 -1.20 -4.98 -14.15
C GLY A 64 -1.04 -4.85 -12.64
N THR A 65 -2.14 -4.64 -11.90
CA THR A 65 -2.09 -4.71 -10.43
C THR A 65 -3.40 -5.25 -9.85
N PHE A 66 -3.32 -6.14 -8.86
CA PHE A 66 -4.42 -6.44 -7.97
C PHE A 66 -4.42 -5.50 -6.76
N THR A 67 -5.59 -4.96 -6.42
CA THR A 67 -5.82 -4.00 -5.32
C THR A 67 -6.68 -4.69 -4.24
N PRO A 68 -6.08 -5.20 -3.14
CA PRO A 68 -6.77 -6.07 -2.17
C PRO A 68 -7.96 -5.44 -1.43
N ASP A 69 -7.89 -4.15 -1.12
CA ASP A 69 -8.94 -3.38 -0.45
C ASP A 69 -10.19 -3.20 -1.32
N GLU A 70 -10.00 -3.06 -2.63
CA GLU A 70 -11.09 -2.93 -3.61
C GLU A 70 -11.53 -4.28 -4.19
N ASN A 71 -10.76 -5.36 -3.98
CA ASN A 71 -10.83 -6.61 -4.75
C ASN A 71 -10.88 -6.33 -6.27
N SER A 72 -10.02 -5.42 -6.73
CA SER A 72 -10.03 -4.93 -8.11
C SER A 72 -8.74 -5.27 -8.83
N ILE A 73 -8.83 -5.69 -10.09
CA ILE A 73 -7.66 -5.78 -10.97
C ILE A 73 -7.61 -4.52 -11.84
N ARG A 74 -6.43 -3.91 -11.95
CA ARG A 74 -6.18 -2.71 -12.75
C ARG A 74 -5.33 -3.07 -13.95
N LEU A 75 -5.77 -2.65 -15.14
CA LEU A 75 -5.16 -3.02 -16.41
C LEU A 75 -4.74 -1.78 -17.20
N PRO A 76 -3.52 -1.76 -17.77
CA PRO A 76 -3.08 -0.67 -18.63
C PRO A 76 -3.86 -0.69 -19.94
N LEU A 77 -4.62 0.37 -20.21
CA LEU A 77 -5.45 0.47 -21.41
C LEU A 77 -4.62 0.38 -22.71
N SER A 78 -3.39 0.90 -22.69
CA SER A 78 -2.47 0.81 -23.82
C SER A 78 -2.15 -0.63 -24.25
N ARG A 79 -2.17 -1.58 -23.31
CA ARG A 79 -1.96 -3.01 -23.59
C ARG A 79 -3.23 -3.73 -24.06
N LEU A 80 -4.38 -3.05 -24.01
CA LEU A 80 -5.67 -3.49 -24.55
C LEU A 80 -6.02 -2.76 -25.86
N SER A 81 -5.15 -1.89 -26.38
CA SER A 81 -5.33 -1.22 -27.66
C SER A 81 -4.63 -1.99 -28.80
N ASN A 82 -5.19 -1.91 -30.00
CA ASN A 82 -4.61 -2.49 -31.20
C ASN A 82 -3.38 -1.71 -31.66
N GLY A 83 -2.41 -2.43 -32.20
CA GLY A 83 -1.30 -1.83 -32.93
C GLY A 83 -1.66 -1.46 -34.36
N HIS A 84 -0.64 -0.98 -35.09
CA HIS A 84 -0.72 -0.80 -36.53
C HIS A 84 -1.10 -2.13 -37.21
N GLY A 85 -2.20 -2.13 -37.98
CA GLY A 85 -2.74 -3.32 -38.63
C GLY A 85 -3.85 -4.05 -37.87
N GLY A 86 -4.36 -3.50 -36.76
CA GLY A 86 -5.59 -3.96 -36.12
C GLY A 86 -5.46 -5.21 -35.24
N LYS A 87 -4.23 -5.66 -34.94
CA LYS A 87 -3.97 -6.74 -33.98
C LYS A 87 -3.55 -6.18 -32.63
N LEU A 88 -4.05 -6.79 -31.56
CA LEU A 88 -3.57 -6.54 -30.20
C LEU A 88 -2.10 -6.95 -30.09
N LEU A 89 -1.20 -5.98 -29.90
CA LEU A 89 0.24 -6.21 -29.97
C LEU A 89 0.76 -7.12 -28.86
N ASP A 90 0.17 -7.04 -27.66
CA ASP A 90 0.70 -7.66 -26.45
C ASP A 90 -0.27 -8.69 -25.84
N SER A 91 -1.10 -9.33 -26.67
CA SER A 91 -2.16 -10.22 -26.18
C SER A 91 -1.65 -11.43 -25.37
N GLY A 92 -0.44 -11.93 -25.67
CA GLY A 92 0.24 -12.96 -24.87
C GLY A 92 0.72 -12.45 -23.51
N ASP A 93 1.34 -11.26 -23.45
CA ASP A 93 1.75 -10.64 -22.19
C ASP A 93 0.52 -10.34 -21.30
N MET A 94 -0.58 -9.84 -21.88
CA MET A 94 -1.81 -9.61 -21.13
C MET A 94 -2.45 -10.91 -20.62
N THR A 95 -2.31 -12.01 -21.35
CA THR A 95 -2.76 -13.33 -20.88
C THR A 95 -1.99 -13.75 -19.63
N PHE A 96 -0.66 -13.55 -19.64
CA PHE A 96 0.20 -13.83 -18.50
C PHE A 96 -0.16 -12.94 -17.30
N VAL A 97 -0.22 -11.62 -17.51
CA VAL A 97 -0.51 -10.63 -16.47
C VAL A 97 -1.86 -10.91 -15.81
N LEU A 98 -2.92 -11.14 -16.59
CA LEU A 98 -4.24 -11.44 -15.99
C LEU A 98 -4.21 -12.72 -15.15
N GLY A 99 -3.53 -13.77 -15.61
CA GLY A 99 -3.36 -15.00 -14.83
C GLY A 99 -2.62 -14.76 -13.51
N HIS A 100 -1.58 -13.92 -13.56
CA HIS A 100 -0.80 -13.48 -12.41
C HIS A 100 -1.65 -12.66 -11.41
N GLU A 101 -2.32 -11.60 -11.85
CA GLU A 101 -3.16 -10.76 -10.97
C GLU A 101 -4.34 -11.51 -10.35
N LEU A 102 -4.93 -12.47 -11.10
CA LEU A 102 -6.00 -13.31 -10.57
C LEU A 102 -5.51 -14.23 -9.45
N GLN A 103 -4.27 -14.69 -9.52
CA GLN A 103 -3.69 -15.50 -8.47
C GLN A 103 -3.43 -14.66 -7.19
N HIS A 104 -2.98 -13.41 -7.33
CA HIS A 104 -2.94 -12.48 -6.18
C HIS A 104 -4.31 -12.29 -5.54
N ALA A 105 -5.37 -12.13 -6.36
CA ALA A 105 -6.74 -12.03 -5.83
C ALA A 105 -7.14 -13.26 -5.00
N MET A 106 -6.75 -14.46 -5.47
CA MET A 106 -7.02 -15.72 -4.79
C MET A 106 -6.18 -15.89 -3.52
N TYR A 107 -4.93 -15.40 -3.51
CA TYR A 107 -4.00 -15.51 -2.39
C TYR A 107 -4.15 -14.41 -1.32
N SER A 108 -4.78 -13.28 -1.67
CA SER A 108 -5.00 -12.11 -0.81
C SER A 108 -5.44 -12.42 0.63
N PRO A 109 -6.37 -13.37 0.91
CA PRO A 109 -6.72 -13.73 2.29
C PRO A 109 -5.56 -14.33 3.09
N THR A 110 -4.71 -15.13 2.45
CA THR A 110 -3.51 -15.72 3.07
C THR A 110 -2.49 -14.63 3.37
N ALA A 111 -2.26 -13.70 2.43
CA ALA A 111 -1.40 -12.54 2.65
C ALA A 111 -1.90 -11.66 3.81
N ALA A 112 -3.21 -11.38 3.85
CA ALA A 112 -3.83 -10.64 4.95
C ALA A 112 -3.69 -11.35 6.29
N ALA A 113 -3.87 -12.67 6.34
CA ALA A 113 -3.66 -13.46 7.55
C ALA A 113 -2.20 -13.43 8.02
N SER A 114 -1.23 -13.48 7.10
CA SER A 114 0.20 -13.37 7.41
C SER A 114 0.54 -12.00 8.01
N ARG A 115 0.07 -10.90 7.40
CA ARG A 115 0.22 -9.55 7.95
C ARG A 115 -0.41 -9.43 9.35
N LYS A 116 -1.59 -10.03 9.55
CA LYS A 116 -2.25 -10.00 10.87
C LYS A 116 -1.49 -10.79 11.94
N ALA A 117 -0.90 -11.91 11.56
CA ALA A 117 -0.05 -12.69 12.44
C ALA A 117 1.20 -11.91 12.86
N PHE A 118 1.79 -11.15 11.93
CA PHE A 118 2.92 -10.25 12.22
C PHE A 118 2.55 -9.15 13.21
N GLU A 119 1.45 -8.42 12.98
CA GLU A 119 0.95 -7.41 13.93
C GLU A 119 0.73 -8.01 15.33
N THR A 120 0.15 -9.21 15.40
CA THR A 120 -0.13 -9.89 16.66
C THR A 120 1.17 -10.27 17.38
N ALA A 121 2.17 -10.77 16.64
CA ALA A 121 3.49 -11.09 17.18
C ALA A 121 4.25 -9.84 17.63
N ALA A 122 4.16 -8.75 16.86
CA ALA A 122 4.84 -7.48 17.11
C ALA A 122 4.51 -6.90 18.50
N VAL A 123 3.26 -7.01 18.95
CA VAL A 123 2.85 -6.61 20.31
C VAL A 123 3.67 -7.32 21.40
N GLN A 124 3.94 -8.61 21.21
CA GLN A 124 4.68 -9.41 22.20
C GLN A 124 6.19 -9.19 22.08
N ILE A 125 6.71 -9.12 20.85
CA ILE A 125 8.12 -8.86 20.57
C ILE A 125 8.54 -7.53 21.19
N ALA A 126 7.77 -6.46 20.97
CA ALA A 126 8.00 -5.13 21.55
C ALA A 126 8.06 -5.10 23.09
N LYS A 127 7.46 -6.09 23.76
CA LYS A 127 7.43 -6.18 25.24
C LYS A 127 8.51 -7.09 25.80
N THR A 128 9.20 -7.85 24.95
CA THR A 128 10.03 -8.98 25.38
C THR A 128 11.38 -8.97 24.69
N THR A 129 11.45 -9.48 23.45
CA THR A 129 12.71 -9.77 22.76
C THR A 129 13.23 -8.60 21.96
N HIS A 130 12.36 -7.69 21.51
CA HIS A 130 12.65 -6.59 20.57
C HIS A 130 13.21 -7.06 19.20
N ASP A 131 13.43 -8.36 19.02
CA ASP A 131 13.88 -8.99 17.77
C ASP A 131 12.69 -9.43 16.91
N TYR A 132 12.55 -8.75 15.77
CA TYR A 132 11.46 -8.98 14.81
C TYR A 132 11.82 -9.97 13.72
N SER A 133 13.04 -10.50 13.68
CA SER A 133 13.58 -11.25 12.54
C SER A 133 12.70 -12.44 12.14
N ASP A 134 12.35 -13.31 13.10
CA ASP A 134 11.53 -14.49 12.81
C ASP A 134 10.10 -14.14 12.37
N ALA A 135 9.55 -13.03 12.87
CA ALA A 135 8.21 -12.59 12.51
C ALA A 135 8.21 -11.93 11.12
N ALA A 136 9.23 -11.11 10.83
CA ALA A 136 9.44 -10.45 9.55
C ALA A 136 9.66 -11.48 8.42
N GLU A 137 10.47 -12.51 8.67
CA GLU A 137 10.76 -13.57 7.69
C GLU A 137 9.49 -14.30 7.26
N LYS A 138 8.52 -14.52 8.17
CA LYS A 138 7.23 -15.17 7.83
C LYS A 138 6.39 -14.33 6.87
N VAL A 139 6.38 -13.01 7.02
CA VAL A 139 5.68 -12.11 6.10
C VAL A 139 6.35 -12.10 4.74
N LEU A 140 7.67 -11.90 4.71
CA LEU A 140 8.44 -11.90 3.46
C LEU A 140 8.33 -13.24 2.72
N SER A 141 8.36 -14.36 3.46
CA SER A 141 8.15 -15.69 2.90
C SER A 141 6.74 -15.85 2.31
N SER A 142 5.72 -15.29 2.96
CA SER A 142 4.36 -15.30 2.42
C SER A 142 4.25 -14.50 1.11
N ASN A 143 4.92 -13.34 1.01
CA ASN A 143 4.96 -12.56 -0.22
C ASN A 143 5.71 -13.30 -1.33
N ARG A 144 6.81 -13.99 -0.97
CA ARG A 144 7.56 -14.83 -1.91
C ARG A 144 6.72 -15.96 -2.49
N VAL A 145 5.90 -16.61 -1.65
CA VAL A 145 4.96 -17.65 -2.11
C VAL A 145 3.87 -17.06 -3.01
N ASP A 146 3.35 -15.88 -2.67
CA ASP A 146 2.32 -15.19 -3.47
C ASP A 146 2.83 -14.94 -4.90
N GLU A 147 3.93 -14.22 -5.04
CA GLU A 147 4.59 -13.89 -6.31
C GLU A 147 4.96 -15.15 -7.11
N ALA A 148 5.59 -16.14 -6.46
CA ALA A 148 5.95 -17.38 -7.12
C ALA A 148 4.71 -18.14 -7.63
N SER A 149 3.63 -18.17 -6.87
CA SER A 149 2.38 -18.81 -7.30
C SER A 149 1.70 -18.02 -8.43
N ALA A 150 1.79 -16.69 -8.42
CA ALA A 150 1.24 -15.81 -9.45
C ALA A 150 1.98 -15.98 -10.78
N GLU A 151 3.30 -16.10 -10.75
CA GLU A 151 4.09 -16.46 -11.92
C GLU A 151 3.69 -17.81 -12.52
N ILE A 152 3.47 -18.84 -11.67
CA ILE A 152 2.97 -20.15 -12.12
C ILE A 152 1.58 -20.03 -12.78
N ALA A 153 0.70 -19.18 -12.24
CA ALA A 153 -0.62 -18.94 -12.82
C ALA A 153 -0.54 -18.24 -14.18
N GLY A 154 0.32 -17.22 -14.32
CA GLY A 154 0.60 -16.56 -15.60
C GLY A 154 1.17 -17.51 -16.66
N TRP A 155 2.10 -18.40 -16.25
CA TRP A 155 2.61 -19.47 -17.10
C TRP A 155 1.47 -20.38 -17.60
N ASN A 156 0.63 -20.88 -16.68
CA ASN A 156 -0.46 -21.80 -17.03
C ASN A 156 -1.51 -21.15 -17.94
N ALA A 157 -1.83 -19.88 -17.73
CA ALA A 157 -2.71 -19.11 -18.61
C ALA A 157 -2.10 -19.00 -20.02
N THR A 158 -0.78 -18.78 -20.13
CA THR A 158 -0.09 -18.69 -21.41
C THR A 158 0.02 -20.03 -22.12
N VAL A 159 0.35 -21.12 -21.41
CA VAL A 159 0.35 -22.48 -21.97
C VAL A 159 -1.02 -22.85 -22.51
N SER A 160 -2.07 -22.60 -21.75
CA SER A 160 -3.45 -22.88 -22.16
C SER A 160 -3.82 -22.15 -23.46
N ARG A 161 -3.39 -20.90 -23.59
CA ARG A 161 -3.59 -20.10 -24.80
C ARG A 161 -2.88 -20.66 -26.01
N VAL A 162 -1.57 -20.89 -25.89
CA VAL A 162 -0.76 -21.39 -27.00
C VAL A 162 -1.27 -22.76 -27.45
N LYS A 163 -1.64 -23.63 -26.50
CA LYS A 163 -2.18 -24.96 -26.81
C LYS A 163 -3.58 -24.97 -27.38
N GLN A 164 -4.41 -23.97 -27.07
CA GLN A 164 -5.70 -23.81 -27.73
C GLN A 164 -5.54 -23.53 -29.24
N ALA A 165 -4.52 -22.75 -29.61
CA ALA A 165 -4.21 -22.45 -31.01
C ALA A 165 -3.39 -23.57 -31.70
N LYS A 166 -2.48 -24.20 -30.94
CA LYS A 166 -1.53 -25.21 -31.42
C LYS A 166 -1.39 -26.34 -30.39
N PRO A 167 -2.19 -27.42 -30.47
CA PRO A 167 -2.20 -28.48 -29.46
C PRO A 167 -0.83 -29.17 -29.20
N ASP A 168 0.03 -29.23 -30.21
CA ASP A 168 1.39 -29.80 -30.18
C ASP A 168 2.49 -28.75 -29.95
N ALA A 169 2.14 -27.60 -29.35
CA ALA A 169 3.07 -26.53 -29.06
C ALA A 169 4.31 -26.98 -28.26
N SER A 170 5.45 -26.44 -28.67
CA SER A 170 6.75 -26.60 -28.03
C SER A 170 7.05 -25.49 -27.00
N LEU A 171 8.15 -25.63 -26.25
CA LEU A 171 8.64 -24.55 -25.37
C LEU A 171 9.01 -23.28 -26.16
N GLU A 172 9.43 -23.41 -27.42
CA GLU A 172 9.68 -22.27 -28.28
C GLU A 172 8.39 -21.50 -28.60
N ASP A 173 7.29 -22.22 -28.88
CA ASP A 173 5.99 -21.60 -29.14
C ASP A 173 5.49 -20.84 -27.90
N ILE A 174 5.63 -21.43 -26.70
CA ILE A 174 5.29 -20.77 -25.43
C ILE A 174 6.19 -19.55 -25.18
N PHE A 175 7.49 -19.69 -25.41
CA PHE A 175 8.44 -18.59 -25.25
C PHE A 175 8.08 -17.38 -26.13
N ARG A 176 7.72 -17.65 -27.39
CA ARG A 176 7.39 -16.61 -28.38
C ARG A 176 6.09 -15.87 -28.08
N GLU A 177 5.18 -16.46 -27.30
CA GLU A 177 3.91 -15.82 -26.93
C GLU A 177 4.10 -14.64 -25.96
N ALA A 178 5.01 -14.77 -25.00
CA ALA A 178 5.30 -13.73 -24.02
C ALA A 178 6.81 -13.66 -23.66
N PRO A 179 7.69 -13.32 -24.63
CA PRO A 179 9.14 -13.51 -24.50
C PRO A 179 9.76 -12.76 -23.31
N GLY A 180 9.21 -11.60 -22.93
CA GLY A 180 9.67 -10.85 -21.76
C GLY A 180 9.44 -11.56 -20.43
N ARG A 181 8.41 -12.40 -20.33
CA ARG A 181 8.03 -13.17 -19.12
C ARG A 181 8.70 -14.54 -19.08
N MET A 182 8.83 -15.18 -20.25
CA MET A 182 9.21 -16.59 -20.35
C MET A 182 10.68 -16.86 -19.99
N HIS A 183 11.50 -15.82 -19.87
CA HIS A 183 12.88 -15.95 -19.40
C HIS A 183 13.01 -16.50 -17.97
N ASP A 184 11.95 -16.42 -17.18
CA ASP A 184 11.94 -16.89 -15.78
C ASP A 184 11.63 -18.38 -15.67
N PHE A 185 11.22 -18.98 -16.79
CA PHE A 185 10.82 -20.38 -16.90
C PHE A 185 11.73 -21.14 -17.88
N ILE A 186 12.18 -20.48 -18.94
CA ILE A 186 12.84 -21.09 -20.09
C ILE A 186 14.20 -20.42 -20.32
N ASP A 187 15.25 -21.23 -20.34
CA ASP A 187 16.56 -20.83 -20.82
C ASP A 187 16.59 -20.84 -22.35
N ARG A 188 16.88 -19.67 -22.93
CA ARG A 188 17.13 -19.51 -24.36
C ARG A 188 18.64 -19.41 -24.61
N THR A 189 19.19 -20.37 -25.33
CA THR A 189 20.63 -20.42 -25.67
C THR A 189 20.84 -20.45 -27.18
N GLY A 190 22.08 -20.25 -27.63
CA GLY A 190 22.43 -20.16 -29.04
C GLY A 190 22.30 -18.74 -29.61
N GLY A 191 22.21 -18.64 -30.93
CA GLY A 191 22.21 -17.37 -31.65
C GLY A 191 21.65 -17.55 -33.06
N MET A 192 21.38 -16.44 -33.74
CA MET A 192 20.84 -16.47 -35.11
C MET A 192 21.68 -17.40 -36.02
N PRO A 193 21.06 -18.30 -36.80
CA PRO A 193 19.62 -18.37 -37.09
C PRO A 193 18.80 -19.29 -36.16
N GLN A 194 19.41 -20.02 -35.21
CA GLN A 194 18.72 -21.04 -34.42
C GLN A 194 18.98 -20.88 -32.92
N PHE A 195 17.89 -20.80 -32.16
CA PHE A 195 17.91 -20.79 -30.71
C PHE A 195 17.44 -22.15 -30.17
N ASN A 196 17.94 -22.50 -28.98
CA ASN A 196 17.48 -23.65 -28.21
C ASN A 196 16.70 -23.16 -27.00
N TYR A 197 15.60 -23.84 -26.68
CA TYR A 197 14.69 -23.49 -25.59
C TYR A 197 14.56 -24.68 -24.65
N ALA A 198 15.00 -24.51 -23.41
CA ALA A 198 14.94 -25.54 -22.38
C ALA A 198 14.24 -25.02 -21.13
N LEU A 199 13.39 -25.82 -20.50
CA LEU A 199 12.84 -25.50 -19.19
C LEU A 199 14.00 -25.39 -18.19
N LYS A 200 13.97 -24.39 -17.30
CA LYS A 200 14.95 -24.29 -16.21
C LYS A 200 14.92 -25.57 -15.37
N SER A 201 16.10 -26.05 -15.01
CA SER A 201 16.29 -27.38 -14.41
C SER A 201 15.64 -27.57 -13.04
N ASN A 202 15.27 -26.49 -12.35
CA ASN A 202 14.58 -26.51 -11.07
C ASN A 202 13.05 -26.55 -11.18
N LEU A 203 12.48 -26.50 -12.39
CA LEU A 203 11.04 -26.52 -12.64
C LEU A 203 10.58 -27.89 -13.16
N THR A 204 9.37 -28.29 -12.78
CA THR A 204 8.72 -29.51 -13.27
C THR A 204 7.36 -29.18 -13.87
N LEU A 205 7.07 -29.74 -15.05
CA LEU A 205 5.78 -29.60 -15.74
C LEU A 205 5.00 -30.91 -15.72
N ASN A 206 3.68 -30.80 -15.80
CA ASN A 206 2.78 -31.87 -16.19
C ASN A 206 2.99 -32.25 -17.67
N ALA A 207 2.43 -33.37 -18.10
CA ALA A 207 2.50 -33.82 -19.50
C ALA A 207 1.88 -32.81 -20.49
N ASP A 208 0.88 -32.05 -20.05
CA ASP A 208 0.25 -30.99 -20.82
C ASP A 208 1.02 -29.65 -20.77
N MET A 209 2.24 -29.64 -20.21
CA MET A 209 3.12 -28.47 -20.05
C MET A 209 2.62 -27.42 -19.04
N THR A 210 1.48 -27.66 -18.37
CA THR A 210 1.11 -26.84 -17.21
C THR A 210 2.07 -27.11 -16.06
N MET A 211 2.32 -26.10 -15.24
CA MET A 211 3.14 -26.19 -14.05
C MET A 211 2.24 -26.35 -12.82
N PRO A 212 2.32 -27.47 -12.09
CA PRO A 212 1.56 -27.65 -10.87
C PRO A 212 2.13 -26.78 -9.74
N VAL A 213 1.25 -26.25 -8.89
CA VAL A 213 1.63 -25.44 -7.70
C VAL A 213 2.08 -26.37 -6.57
N THR A 214 3.23 -27.01 -6.76
CA THR A 214 3.87 -27.85 -5.74
C THR A 214 4.85 -27.03 -4.90
N PRO A 215 5.19 -27.44 -3.66
CA PRO A 215 6.22 -26.76 -2.87
C PRO A 215 7.55 -26.61 -3.63
N ALA A 216 7.95 -27.60 -4.43
CA ALA A 216 9.18 -27.54 -5.22
C ALA A 216 9.12 -26.50 -6.35
N ASN A 217 8.00 -26.42 -7.10
CA ASN A 217 7.85 -25.42 -8.15
C ASN A 217 7.68 -24.00 -7.59
N VAL A 218 6.98 -23.84 -6.46
CA VAL A 218 6.87 -22.54 -5.76
C VAL A 218 8.24 -22.08 -5.28
N GLU A 219 9.04 -22.98 -4.70
CA GLU A 219 10.42 -22.65 -4.31
C GLU A 219 11.29 -22.28 -5.52
N ALA A 220 11.19 -23.04 -6.60
CA ALA A 220 11.91 -22.76 -7.83
C ALA A 220 11.53 -21.42 -8.46
N MET A 221 10.24 -21.07 -8.48
CA MET A 221 9.81 -19.76 -8.97
C MET A 221 10.15 -18.62 -8.01
N GLY A 222 10.17 -18.86 -6.71
CA GLY A 222 10.74 -17.92 -5.75
C GLY A 222 12.19 -17.59 -6.10
N ALA A 223 13.01 -18.61 -6.36
CA ALA A 223 14.41 -18.43 -6.78
C ALA A 223 14.56 -17.77 -8.16
N ASN A 224 13.70 -18.14 -9.13
CA ASN A 224 13.80 -17.67 -10.50
C ASN A 224 13.22 -16.26 -10.71
N PHE A 225 12.35 -15.78 -9.83
CA PHE A 225 11.63 -14.51 -9.97
C PHE A 225 11.81 -13.58 -8.77
N PHE A 226 11.38 -14.01 -7.57
CA PHE A 226 11.35 -13.15 -6.38
C PHE A 226 12.76 -12.80 -5.89
N ASP A 227 13.67 -13.79 -5.87
CA ASP A 227 15.02 -13.66 -5.30
C ASP A 227 16.02 -12.98 -6.26
N LYS A 228 15.54 -12.49 -7.41
CA LYS A 228 16.36 -11.72 -8.34
C LYS A 228 16.87 -10.45 -7.67
N ASP A 229 18.11 -10.10 -7.98
CA ASP A 229 18.70 -8.85 -7.50
C ASP A 229 18.10 -7.62 -8.19
N ALA A 230 18.27 -6.47 -7.53
CA ALA A 230 17.73 -5.18 -7.94
C ALA A 230 18.05 -4.78 -9.40
N LYS A 231 19.22 -5.18 -9.93
CA LYS A 231 19.62 -4.86 -11.32
C LYS A 231 18.74 -5.56 -12.35
N ASN A 232 18.15 -6.69 -11.98
CA ASN A 232 17.29 -7.52 -12.83
C ASN A 232 15.80 -7.21 -12.62
N THR A 233 15.36 -6.95 -11.39
CA THR A 233 13.95 -6.62 -11.07
C THR A 233 13.60 -5.19 -11.46
N ARG A 234 14.46 -4.22 -11.12
CA ARG A 234 14.26 -2.77 -11.36
C ARG A 234 12.91 -2.24 -10.86
N ILE A 235 12.44 -2.76 -9.73
CA ILE A 235 11.19 -2.35 -9.10
C ILE A 235 11.43 -1.29 -8.01
N GLY A 236 10.34 -0.79 -7.42
CA GLY A 236 10.38 0.26 -6.39
C GLY A 236 10.55 1.66 -6.94
N TYR A 237 10.46 2.67 -6.06
CA TYR A 237 10.35 4.09 -6.44
C TYR A 237 11.48 4.58 -7.36
N THR A 238 12.72 4.14 -7.11
CA THR A 238 13.90 4.51 -7.90
C THR A 238 14.29 3.47 -8.95
N GLY A 239 13.57 2.36 -9.06
CA GLY A 239 13.95 1.22 -9.91
C GLY A 239 15.22 0.49 -9.46
N GLN A 240 15.59 0.63 -8.18
CA GLN A 240 16.80 0.04 -7.58
C GLN A 240 16.48 -1.00 -6.50
N SER A 241 15.24 -1.50 -6.45
CA SER A 241 14.80 -2.49 -5.46
C SER A 241 14.68 -3.89 -6.05
N ASP A 242 14.87 -4.88 -5.18
CA ASP A 242 14.38 -6.26 -5.32
C ASP A 242 13.07 -6.44 -4.55
N TYR A 243 12.47 -7.64 -4.59
CA TYR A 243 11.16 -7.89 -3.98
C TYR A 243 11.20 -7.88 -2.46
N ALA A 244 12.24 -8.44 -1.83
CA ALA A 244 12.37 -8.40 -0.38
C ALA A 244 12.38 -6.95 0.13
N ASN A 245 13.15 -6.07 -0.51
CA ASN A 245 13.20 -4.66 -0.18
C ASN A 245 11.99 -3.85 -0.66
N HIS A 246 11.22 -4.33 -1.64
CA HIS A 246 9.97 -3.71 -2.05
C HIS A 246 8.87 -3.91 -0.99
N TYR A 247 8.80 -5.11 -0.42
CA TYR A 247 7.85 -5.44 0.65
C TYR A 247 8.31 -5.04 2.06
N GLY A 248 9.63 -4.95 2.27
CA GLY A 248 10.25 -4.66 3.56
C GLY A 248 9.83 -3.37 4.27
N PRO A 249 9.54 -2.23 3.58
CA PRO A 249 9.19 -0.98 4.26
C PRO A 249 7.93 -1.10 5.11
N TRP A 250 6.95 -1.90 4.67
CA TRP A 250 5.75 -2.18 5.47
C TRP A 250 6.10 -2.97 6.75
N VAL A 251 6.97 -3.97 6.65
CA VAL A 251 7.40 -4.80 7.79
C VAL A 251 8.16 -3.95 8.80
N VAL A 252 9.14 -3.16 8.35
CA VAL A 252 9.97 -2.29 9.20
C VAL A 252 9.16 -1.16 9.81
N GLY A 253 8.33 -0.48 9.01
CA GLY A 253 7.45 0.58 9.51
C GLY A 253 6.47 0.08 10.57
N THR A 254 5.86 -1.08 10.32
CA THR A 254 4.95 -1.71 11.29
C THR A 254 5.68 -2.14 12.56
N ALA A 255 6.84 -2.78 12.45
CA ALA A 255 7.66 -3.12 13.61
C ALA A 255 7.97 -1.88 14.46
N ALA A 256 8.41 -0.79 13.81
CA ALA A 256 8.73 0.47 14.49
C ALA A 256 7.54 1.09 15.22
N ILE A 257 6.34 1.08 14.61
CA ILE A 257 5.10 1.58 15.22
C ILE A 257 4.77 0.78 16.48
N TYR A 258 4.81 -0.55 16.39
CA TYR A 258 4.48 -1.42 17.53
C TYR A 258 5.54 -1.36 18.63
N GLU A 259 6.81 -1.29 18.25
CA GLU A 259 7.92 -1.10 19.17
C GLU A 259 7.69 0.14 20.03
N ARG A 260 7.44 1.29 19.41
CA ARG A 260 7.16 2.54 20.14
C ARG A 260 5.94 2.47 21.04
N GLN A 261 4.91 1.76 20.61
CA GLN A 261 3.67 1.68 21.37
C GLN A 261 3.79 0.79 22.60
N TYR A 262 4.56 -0.31 22.51
CA TYR A 262 4.55 -1.39 23.48
C TYR A 262 5.87 -1.61 24.23
N ASN A 263 6.99 -1.09 23.73
CA ASN A 263 8.26 -1.00 24.44
C ASN A 263 8.17 0.12 25.50
N LYS A 264 7.47 -0.17 26.59
CA LYS A 264 7.36 0.76 27.71
C LYS A 264 8.63 0.71 28.53
N GLN A 265 9.30 1.86 28.66
CA GLN A 265 10.43 2.04 29.56
C GLN A 265 10.08 1.55 30.97
N LYS A 266 10.91 0.66 31.52
CA LYS A 266 10.87 0.33 32.94
C LYS A 266 11.73 1.33 33.71
N PRO A 267 11.30 1.83 34.87
CA PRO A 267 12.09 2.79 35.64
C PRO A 267 13.50 2.26 35.93
N GLY A 268 14.52 2.97 35.42
CA GLY A 268 15.93 2.63 35.62
C GLY A 268 16.53 1.60 34.66
N GLU A 269 15.77 1.11 33.67
CA GLU A 269 16.30 0.29 32.57
C GLU A 269 16.37 1.14 31.29
N PRO A 270 17.48 1.08 30.53
CA PRO A 270 17.56 1.80 29.27
C PRO A 270 16.62 1.22 28.23
N GLU A 271 16.11 2.08 27.35
CA GLU A 271 15.23 1.67 26.24
C GLU A 271 15.95 0.63 25.37
N GLN A 272 15.32 -0.53 25.19
CA GLN A 272 15.89 -1.59 24.36
C GLN A 272 15.67 -1.22 22.88
N PRO A 273 16.71 -1.29 22.02
CA PRO A 273 16.55 -0.99 20.61
C PRO A 273 15.76 -2.08 19.91
N MET A 274 15.07 -1.71 18.82
CA MET A 274 14.52 -2.67 17.87
C MET A 274 15.66 -3.51 17.26
N ILE A 275 15.46 -4.81 17.07
CA ILE A 275 16.46 -5.72 16.51
C ILE A 275 15.91 -6.39 15.24
N LEU A 276 16.74 -6.45 14.20
CA LEU A 276 16.46 -7.14 12.94
C LEU A 276 17.74 -7.77 12.39
N ASP A 277 17.68 -9.01 11.91
CA ASP A 277 18.74 -9.62 11.11
C ASP A 277 18.55 -9.22 9.64
N MET A 278 19.16 -8.11 9.25
CA MET A 278 18.95 -7.52 7.92
C MET A 278 19.45 -8.45 6.81
N ARG A 279 20.56 -9.17 7.06
CA ARG A 279 21.13 -10.12 6.11
C ARG A 279 20.21 -11.33 5.90
N ARG A 280 19.68 -11.93 6.97
CA ARG A 280 18.75 -13.06 6.88
C ARG A 280 17.47 -12.67 6.14
N LEU A 281 16.98 -11.47 6.36
CA LEU A 281 15.77 -10.96 5.72
C LEU A 281 16.00 -10.45 4.28
N GLY A 282 17.26 -10.37 3.82
CA GLY A 282 17.61 -9.81 2.52
C GLY A 282 17.35 -8.30 2.42
N LEU A 283 17.25 -7.60 3.55
CA LEU A 283 16.92 -6.19 3.61
C LEU A 283 18.18 -5.31 3.62
N LYS A 284 18.05 -4.12 3.06
CA LYS A 284 19.09 -3.08 3.05
C LYS A 284 18.45 -1.76 3.41
N GLU A 285 18.91 -1.13 4.49
CA GLU A 285 18.38 0.12 5.01
C GLU A 285 18.21 1.20 3.92
N GLU A 286 19.26 1.42 3.11
CA GLU A 286 19.24 2.32 1.96
C GLU A 286 18.09 2.06 0.99
N ILE A 287 17.82 0.80 0.66
CA ILE A 287 16.80 0.44 -0.34
C ILE A 287 15.42 0.55 0.28
N LEU A 288 15.26 0.13 1.54
CA LEU A 288 14.01 0.29 2.28
C LEU A 288 13.58 1.75 2.34
N GLU A 289 14.51 2.66 2.64
CA GLU A 289 14.21 4.08 2.74
C GLU A 289 13.90 4.70 1.38
N ARG A 290 14.61 4.29 0.32
CA ARG A 290 14.27 4.69 -1.05
C ARG A 290 12.90 4.18 -1.50
N ASN A 291 12.45 3.04 -1.00
CA ASN A 291 11.10 2.54 -1.26
C ASN A 291 10.04 3.20 -0.37
N GLY A 292 10.45 3.90 0.69
CA GLY A 292 9.60 4.69 1.56
C GLY A 292 9.12 3.90 2.78
N ILE A 293 9.86 4.01 3.89
CA ILE A 293 9.42 3.52 5.19
C ILE A 293 8.42 4.50 5.79
N ASP A 294 7.25 3.98 6.17
CA ASP A 294 6.25 4.70 6.94
C ASP A 294 6.38 4.35 8.43
N LEU A 295 7.05 5.22 9.20
CA LEU A 295 7.12 5.09 10.66
C LEU A 295 5.81 5.46 11.39
N GLY A 296 4.74 5.65 10.63
CA GLY A 296 3.49 6.18 11.11
C GLY A 296 3.65 7.65 11.42
N SER A 297 3.02 8.05 12.50
CA SER A 297 2.87 9.44 12.87
C SER A 297 3.98 10.07 13.65
N ASN A 298 4.56 9.30 14.55
CA ASN A 298 5.82 9.66 15.12
C ASN A 298 6.84 9.47 14.00
N THR A 299 7.15 10.54 13.27
CA THR A 299 8.10 10.47 12.16
C THR A 299 9.55 10.61 12.63
N ARG A 300 9.81 10.62 13.95
CA ARG A 300 11.17 10.58 14.47
C ARG A 300 11.88 9.36 13.87
N PRO A 301 13.18 9.42 13.55
CA PRO A 301 13.90 8.23 13.08
C PRO A 301 13.86 7.09 14.11
N MET A 302 13.87 5.84 13.66
CA MET A 302 13.79 4.67 14.51
C MET A 302 15.16 4.00 14.66
N PRO A 303 15.79 4.10 15.83
CA PRO A 303 17.03 3.38 16.10
C PRO A 303 16.81 1.86 16.09
N TYR A 304 17.76 1.11 15.53
CA TYR A 304 17.74 -0.36 15.58
C TYR A 304 19.15 -0.94 15.62
N LEU A 305 19.24 -2.24 15.92
CA LEU A 305 20.44 -3.06 15.81
C LEU A 305 20.27 -4.11 14.73
N ASP A 306 21.19 -4.13 13.76
CA ASP A 306 21.35 -5.22 12.82
C ASP A 306 22.12 -6.37 13.49
N SER A 307 21.40 -7.44 13.83
CA SER A 307 21.98 -8.63 14.49
C SER A 307 22.75 -9.54 13.55
N SER A 308 22.82 -9.22 12.25
CA SER A 308 23.57 -10.02 11.27
C SER A 308 25.10 -9.92 11.40
N THR A 309 25.58 -8.97 12.21
CA THR A 309 26.99 -8.72 12.50
C THR A 309 27.32 -8.96 13.98
N GLN A 310 28.61 -9.15 14.28
CA GLN A 310 29.09 -9.33 15.66
C GLN A 310 30.26 -8.37 15.94
N PRO A 311 30.09 -7.37 16.83
CA PRO A 311 28.84 -7.00 17.52
C PRO A 311 27.77 -6.47 16.55
N PRO A 312 26.48 -6.51 16.92
CA PRO A 312 25.39 -5.97 16.11
C PRO A 312 25.67 -4.53 15.66
N THR A 313 25.34 -4.22 14.40
CA THR A 313 25.60 -2.91 13.80
C THR A 313 24.41 -1.98 14.04
N PRO A 314 24.62 -0.81 14.66
CA PRO A 314 23.58 0.21 14.78
C PRO A 314 23.11 0.72 13.43
N GLY A 315 21.82 0.99 13.32
CA GLY A 315 21.22 1.68 12.18
C GLY A 315 20.09 2.61 12.62
N LEU A 316 19.58 3.39 11.66
CA LEU A 316 18.59 4.42 11.93
C LEU A 316 17.58 4.52 10.79
N PHE A 317 16.43 3.86 10.93
CA PHE A 317 15.39 3.94 9.92
C PHE A 317 14.75 5.32 9.90
N GLN A 318 14.77 5.97 8.74
CA GLN A 318 14.15 7.26 8.48
C GLN A 318 12.68 7.10 8.10
N HIS A 319 11.83 8.02 8.58
CA HIS A 319 10.51 8.20 7.96
C HIS A 319 10.73 8.75 6.54
N SER A 320 10.55 7.87 5.56
CA SER A 320 10.94 8.13 4.16
C SER A 320 9.79 7.93 3.18
N LYS A 321 8.58 7.63 3.67
CA LYS A 321 7.35 7.47 2.87
C LYS A 321 7.16 8.53 1.78
N ASN A 322 7.48 9.79 2.10
CA ASN A 322 7.30 10.92 1.18
C ASN A 322 8.63 11.45 0.60
N THR A 323 9.77 11.15 1.24
CA THR A 323 11.06 11.71 0.85
C THR A 323 11.84 10.78 -0.07
N HIS A 324 11.71 9.46 0.12
CA HIS A 324 12.49 8.43 -0.56
C HIS A 324 14.01 8.65 -0.43
N LEU A 325 14.44 9.31 0.65
CA LEU A 325 15.84 9.64 0.92
C LEU A 325 16.39 8.77 2.03
N HIS A 326 17.65 8.36 1.84
CA HIS A 326 18.42 7.63 2.84
C HIS A 326 19.37 8.54 3.60
N VAL A 327 19.47 8.34 4.91
CA VAL A 327 20.42 9.06 5.78
C VAL A 327 21.05 8.08 6.78
N SER A 328 22.33 7.69 6.58
CA SER A 328 23.09 6.81 7.50
C SER A 328 24.61 6.81 7.22
N PRO A 329 25.51 6.37 8.14
CA PRO A 329 25.28 5.63 9.39
C PRO A 329 25.46 6.42 10.71
N ILE A 330 24.82 5.93 11.78
CA ILE A 330 25.09 6.30 13.18
C ILE A 330 25.98 5.24 13.87
N SER A 331 26.83 5.66 14.80
CA SER A 331 27.70 4.80 15.62
C SER A 331 26.96 4.22 16.84
N ALA A 332 27.56 3.23 17.52
CA ALA A 332 26.98 2.65 18.75
C ALA A 332 26.86 3.67 19.89
N GLN A 333 27.78 4.64 19.94
CA GLN A 333 27.70 5.75 20.89
C GLN A 333 26.57 6.71 20.55
N GLU A 334 26.38 7.03 19.27
CA GLU A 334 25.28 7.88 18.81
C GLU A 334 23.92 7.18 19.01
N LEU A 335 23.84 5.87 18.79
CA LEU A 335 22.66 5.07 19.11
C LEU A 335 22.34 5.15 20.61
N GLU A 336 23.33 4.96 21.48
CA GLU A 336 23.15 5.08 22.93
C GLU A 336 22.74 6.51 23.34
N GLN A 337 23.27 7.54 22.66
CA GLN A 337 22.86 8.93 22.87
C GLN A 337 21.42 9.18 22.44
N GLU A 338 21.00 8.67 21.28
CA GLU A 338 19.62 8.74 20.83
C GLU A 338 18.69 8.07 21.84
N LEU A 339 18.98 6.82 22.23
CA LEU A 339 18.24 6.06 23.26
C LEU A 339 18.17 6.79 24.61
N ARG A 340 19.27 7.38 25.09
CA ARG A 340 19.26 8.19 26.32
C ARG A 340 18.50 9.51 26.18
N ALA A 341 18.50 10.12 25.00
CA ALA A 341 17.65 11.28 24.72
C ALA A 341 16.15 10.90 24.75
N HIS A 342 15.81 9.61 24.65
CA HIS A 342 14.47 9.10 24.94
C HIS A 342 14.19 8.88 26.45
N GLU A 343 15.20 8.69 27.30
CA GLU A 343 15.05 8.47 28.76
C GLU A 343 14.94 9.76 29.58
N SER A 344 15.57 10.84 29.11
CA SER A 344 15.51 12.13 29.81
C SER A 344 14.19 12.82 29.48
N PRO A 345 13.34 13.19 30.46
CA PRO A 345 12.24 14.09 30.17
C PRO A 345 12.88 15.38 29.68
N SER A 346 12.68 15.68 28.40
CA SER A 346 13.07 16.95 27.81
C SER A 346 12.41 18.03 28.66
N GLN A 347 13.21 18.69 29.50
CA GLN A 347 12.80 19.90 30.19
C GLN A 347 12.52 20.93 29.10
N GLY A 348 11.23 21.14 28.83
CA GLY A 348 10.76 22.11 27.84
C GLY A 348 9.84 21.56 26.75
N THR A 349 8.98 20.58 27.02
CA THR A 349 7.69 20.50 26.34
C THR A 349 6.68 19.87 27.30
N SER A 350 5.58 20.59 27.54
CA SER A 350 4.42 20.12 28.30
C SER A 350 4.00 18.72 27.82
N PRO A 351 3.37 17.87 28.67
CA PRO A 351 2.79 16.61 28.19
C PRO A 351 1.98 16.89 26.93
N HIS A 352 2.24 16.16 25.85
CA HIS A 352 1.58 16.40 24.56
C HIS A 352 0.11 16.04 24.74
N LEU A 353 -0.70 17.03 25.13
CA LEU A 353 -2.14 16.89 25.32
C LEU A 353 -2.72 16.39 24.00
N LEU A 354 -3.53 15.34 24.05
CA LEU A 354 -4.28 14.90 22.89
C LEU A 354 -5.47 15.84 22.68
N PRO A 355 -6.04 15.91 21.46
CA PRO A 355 -7.28 16.66 21.24
C PRO A 355 -8.44 16.22 22.15
N SER A 356 -8.41 14.98 22.64
CA SER A 356 -9.36 14.45 23.62
C SER A 356 -9.13 14.97 25.05
N ASP A 357 -7.99 15.59 25.35
CA ASP A 357 -7.64 16.07 26.69
C ASP A 357 -8.03 17.54 26.91
N PRO A 358 -8.60 17.86 28.09
CA PRO A 358 -8.85 19.26 28.48
C PRO A 358 -7.56 20.07 28.47
N GLY A 359 -7.50 21.11 27.64
CA GLY A 359 -6.34 22.00 27.50
C GLY A 359 -5.65 21.96 26.13
N HIS A 360 -5.99 21.00 25.25
CA HIS A 360 -5.54 21.04 23.86
C HIS A 360 -6.27 22.12 23.05
N ALA A 361 -5.57 22.75 22.10
CA ALA A 361 -6.13 23.85 21.28
C ALA A 361 -7.37 23.42 20.49
N ASP A 362 -7.39 22.18 19.99
CA ASP A 362 -8.51 21.63 19.23
C ASP A 362 -9.57 20.91 20.10
N HIS A 363 -9.43 20.94 21.43
CA HIS A 363 -10.33 20.21 22.33
C HIS A 363 -11.79 20.64 22.20
N ALA A 364 -12.05 21.93 21.97
CA ALA A 364 -13.40 22.44 21.79
C ALA A 364 -14.07 21.86 20.54
N LEU A 365 -13.33 21.77 19.42
CA LEU A 365 -13.82 21.18 18.17
C LEU A 365 -13.99 19.66 18.30
N TYR A 366 -13.06 19.00 18.99
CA TYR A 366 -13.17 17.58 19.34
C TYR A 366 -14.47 17.27 20.10
N GLN A 367 -14.82 18.07 21.12
CA GLN A 367 -16.05 17.88 21.89
C GLN A 367 -17.33 18.10 21.08
N GLN A 368 -17.33 19.05 20.14
CA GLN A 368 -18.45 19.28 19.24
C GLN A 368 -18.71 18.06 18.34
N ILE A 369 -17.64 17.54 17.74
CA ILE A 369 -17.70 16.36 16.86
C ILE A 369 -18.11 15.13 17.68
N LYS A 370 -17.51 14.92 18.86
CA LYS A 370 -17.87 13.84 19.78
C LYS A 370 -19.37 13.87 20.11
N GLY A 371 -19.90 15.05 20.44
CA GLY A 371 -21.33 15.22 20.71
C GLY A 371 -22.22 14.90 19.50
N GLY A 372 -21.77 15.21 18.28
CA GLY A 372 -22.45 14.84 17.04
C GLY A 372 -22.45 13.33 16.80
N VAL A 373 -21.31 12.66 16.98
CA VAL A 373 -21.17 11.20 16.85
C VAL A 373 -22.01 10.47 17.91
N GLN A 374 -22.06 10.96 19.15
CA GLN A 374 -22.92 10.40 20.20
C GLN A 374 -24.41 10.49 19.87
N LYS A 375 -24.86 11.60 19.27
CA LYS A 375 -26.24 11.73 18.78
C LYS A 375 -26.49 10.74 17.65
N LEU A 376 -25.55 10.62 16.71
CA LEU A 376 -25.65 9.67 15.60
C LEU A 376 -25.77 8.21 16.10
N ASP A 377 -24.95 7.83 17.08
CA ASP A 377 -25.02 6.50 17.70
C ASP A 377 -26.40 6.28 18.35
N THR A 378 -26.89 7.26 19.10
CA THR A 378 -28.21 7.20 19.76
C THR A 378 -29.35 7.05 18.75
N GLU A 379 -29.32 7.81 17.65
CA GLU A 379 -30.33 7.75 16.58
C GLU A 379 -30.39 6.38 15.90
N HIS A 380 -29.27 5.65 15.87
CA HIS A 380 -29.16 4.33 15.26
C HIS A 380 -29.17 3.18 16.28
N GLY A 381 -29.52 3.46 17.54
CA GLY A 381 -29.62 2.45 18.60
C GLY A 381 -28.28 1.84 19.04
N ARG A 382 -27.18 2.55 18.79
CA ARG A 382 -25.81 2.16 19.18
C ARG A 382 -25.39 2.83 20.48
N GLN A 383 -24.46 2.19 21.18
CA GLN A 383 -23.74 2.76 22.32
C GLN A 383 -22.39 3.29 21.84
N TRP A 384 -21.84 4.27 22.56
CA TRP A 384 -20.47 4.74 22.30
C TRP A 384 -19.48 3.60 22.44
N ASP A 385 -18.63 3.40 21.43
CA ASP A 385 -17.62 2.35 21.40
C ASP A 385 -16.32 2.82 20.71
N ALA A 386 -15.36 1.92 20.56
CA ALA A 386 -14.06 2.22 19.95
C ALA A 386 -14.15 2.69 18.49
N SER A 387 -15.24 2.37 17.77
CA SER A 387 -15.46 2.91 16.42
C SER A 387 -15.98 4.35 16.45
N SER A 388 -16.73 4.73 17.50
CA SER A 388 -17.15 6.11 17.74
C SER A 388 -15.94 7.01 18.07
N GLU A 389 -14.96 6.48 18.81
CA GLU A 389 -13.67 7.13 19.08
C GLU A 389 -12.88 7.38 17.81
N ARG A 390 -12.68 6.33 16.99
CA ARG A 390 -12.00 6.43 15.68
C ARG A 390 -12.70 7.43 14.75
N MET A 391 -14.03 7.35 14.65
CA MET A 391 -14.82 8.28 13.85
C MET A 391 -14.63 9.72 14.31
N THR A 392 -14.67 9.98 15.63
CA THR A 392 -14.48 11.32 16.18
C THR A 392 -13.11 11.89 15.83
N ALA A 393 -12.06 11.08 15.93
CA ALA A 393 -10.70 11.50 15.61
C ALA A 393 -10.51 11.76 14.09
N SER A 394 -11.01 10.85 13.23
CA SER A 394 -10.95 11.02 11.78
C SER A 394 -11.69 12.26 11.30
N LEU A 395 -12.88 12.49 11.87
CA LEU A 395 -13.68 13.67 11.58
C LEU A 395 -13.02 14.96 12.07
N LEU A 396 -12.31 14.95 13.21
CA LEU A 396 -11.57 16.12 13.67
C LEU A 396 -10.45 16.50 12.68
N ALA A 397 -9.70 15.53 12.17
CA ALA A 397 -8.68 15.77 11.16
C ALA A 397 -9.29 16.34 9.88
N LEU A 398 -10.38 15.75 9.40
CA LEU A 398 -11.12 16.23 8.22
C LEU A 398 -11.64 17.66 8.42
N ALA A 399 -12.19 17.98 9.59
CA ALA A 399 -12.71 19.32 9.89
C ALA A 399 -11.63 20.39 9.72
N LYS A 400 -10.42 20.08 10.19
CA LYS A 400 -9.27 21.01 10.20
C LYS A 400 -8.61 21.13 8.83
N GLU A 401 -8.59 20.05 8.07
CA GLU A 401 -8.15 20.03 6.68
C GLU A 401 -9.04 20.91 5.79
N GLU A 402 -10.36 20.78 5.96
CA GLU A 402 -11.35 21.55 5.19
C GLU A 402 -11.61 22.95 5.76
N GLY A 403 -10.84 23.36 6.78
CA GLY A 403 -10.90 24.71 7.35
C GLY A 403 -12.17 25.01 8.15
N LEU A 404 -12.90 24.00 8.63
CA LEU A 404 -14.03 24.18 9.53
C LEU A 404 -13.54 24.67 10.90
N SER A 405 -14.16 25.76 11.37
CA SER A 405 -13.82 26.38 12.65
C SER A 405 -14.69 25.90 13.81
N ARG A 406 -15.86 25.33 13.49
CA ARG A 406 -16.79 24.67 14.41
C ARG A 406 -17.58 23.60 13.64
N VAL A 407 -18.15 22.64 14.35
CA VAL A 407 -19.07 21.64 13.78
C VAL A 407 -20.40 21.72 14.52
N ASP A 408 -21.46 22.09 13.79
CA ASP A 408 -22.81 22.22 14.31
C ASP A 408 -23.60 20.90 14.16
N HIS A 409 -23.32 20.12 13.11
CA HIS A 409 -23.94 18.82 12.86
C HIS A 409 -22.95 17.77 12.35
N VAL A 410 -23.12 16.53 12.80
CA VAL A 410 -22.52 15.31 12.22
C VAL A 410 -23.67 14.46 11.71
N VAL A 411 -23.74 14.21 10.40
CA VAL A 411 -24.89 13.51 9.78
C VAL A 411 -24.45 12.50 8.73
N LEU A 412 -25.24 11.45 8.56
CA LEU A 412 -25.05 10.49 7.47
C LEU A 412 -25.79 10.91 6.21
N ASN A 413 -25.32 10.47 5.04
CA ASN A 413 -26.08 10.65 3.80
C ASN A 413 -27.40 9.86 3.84
N LYS A 414 -28.42 10.45 3.23
CA LYS A 414 -29.64 9.74 2.88
C LYS A 414 -29.39 8.85 1.65
N PRO A 415 -30.14 7.75 1.49
CA PRO A 415 -30.04 6.91 0.30
C PRO A 415 -30.38 7.72 -0.97
N THR A 416 -29.56 7.57 -2.00
CA THR A 416 -29.77 8.08 -3.36
C THR A 416 -29.69 6.91 -4.34
N PRO A 417 -30.02 7.09 -5.63
CA PRO A 417 -29.82 6.03 -6.62
C PRO A 417 -28.36 5.57 -6.79
N GLN A 418 -27.39 6.34 -6.29
CA GLN A 418 -25.95 6.06 -6.41
C GLN A 418 -25.28 5.66 -5.10
N LEU A 419 -25.86 5.95 -3.94
CA LEU A 419 -25.27 5.70 -2.62
C LEU A 419 -26.33 5.16 -1.67
N ALA A 420 -26.03 4.05 -0.98
CA ALA A 420 -26.87 3.62 0.13
C ALA A 420 -26.81 4.64 1.28
N GLY A 421 -27.85 4.65 2.13
CA GLY A 421 -27.85 5.50 3.31
C GLY A 421 -26.74 5.09 4.27
N GLY A 422 -26.00 6.07 4.82
CA GLY A 422 -24.92 5.80 5.77
C GLY A 422 -23.55 5.53 5.16
N GLU A 423 -23.39 5.50 3.84
CA GLU A 423 -22.08 5.31 3.19
C GLU A 423 -21.10 6.47 3.41
N LYS A 424 -21.61 7.67 3.64
CA LYS A 424 -20.81 8.88 3.91
C LYS A 424 -21.27 9.57 5.18
N VAL A 425 -20.30 10.07 5.93
CA VAL A 425 -20.49 10.94 7.09
C VAL A 425 -20.08 12.36 6.74
N PHE A 426 -20.88 13.33 7.17
CA PHE A 426 -20.73 14.75 6.89
C PHE A 426 -20.55 15.54 8.18
N LEU A 427 -19.64 16.52 8.13
CA LEU A 427 -19.52 17.61 9.07
C LEU A 427 -20.18 18.84 8.47
N VAL A 428 -21.02 19.52 9.23
CA VAL A 428 -21.68 20.74 8.77
C VAL A 428 -21.46 21.86 9.78
N GLN A 429 -21.03 23.02 9.26
CA GLN A 429 -20.96 24.29 9.97
C GLN A 429 -22.08 25.20 9.43
N GLY A 430 -23.01 25.60 10.29
CA GLY A 430 -24.24 26.31 9.96
C GLY A 430 -25.48 25.42 10.04
N ALA A 431 -26.66 26.02 9.84
CA ALA A 431 -27.93 25.29 9.86
C ALA A 431 -28.07 24.41 8.61
N LEU A 432 -28.62 23.20 8.77
CA LEU A 432 -28.78 22.24 7.66
C LEU A 432 -29.62 22.76 6.47
N ASN A 433 -30.51 23.73 6.71
CA ASN A 433 -31.35 24.37 5.71
C ASN A 433 -30.80 25.72 5.21
N ASP A 434 -29.64 26.15 5.71
CA ASP A 434 -28.97 27.36 5.24
C ASP A 434 -28.13 27.03 3.99
N PRO A 435 -28.38 27.63 2.82
CA PRO A 435 -27.57 27.39 1.63
C PRO A 435 -26.11 27.86 1.77
N ALA A 436 -25.79 28.70 2.75
CA ALA A 436 -24.43 29.16 3.03
C ALA A 436 -23.66 28.26 4.02
N HIS A 437 -24.20 27.10 4.42
CA HIS A 437 -23.47 26.18 5.29
C HIS A 437 -22.18 25.70 4.62
N GLN A 438 -21.13 25.48 5.43
CA GLN A 438 -19.93 24.78 5.00
C GLN A 438 -20.06 23.31 5.36
N ARG A 439 -19.55 22.43 4.51
CA ARG A 439 -19.57 20.99 4.77
C ARG A 439 -18.28 20.31 4.34
N ALA A 440 -17.89 19.33 5.13
CA ALA A 440 -16.84 18.36 4.81
C ALA A 440 -17.42 16.95 4.88
N HIS A 441 -16.85 15.99 4.16
CA HIS A 441 -17.34 14.61 4.23
C HIS A 441 -16.25 13.59 3.95
N MET A 442 -16.45 12.37 4.45
CA MET A 442 -15.62 11.21 4.15
C MET A 442 -16.46 9.93 4.13
N PRO A 443 -15.97 8.83 3.53
CA PRO A 443 -16.62 7.53 3.66
C PRO A 443 -16.75 7.13 5.14
N THR A 444 -17.94 6.66 5.53
CA THR A 444 -18.19 6.26 6.93
C THR A 444 -17.27 5.12 7.34
N LEU A 445 -16.94 4.21 6.41
CA LEU A 445 -16.05 3.09 6.64
C LEU A 445 -14.64 3.56 7.02
N ASP A 446 -14.07 4.51 6.28
CA ASP A 446 -12.76 5.09 6.58
C ASP A 446 -12.77 5.74 7.97
N ALA A 447 -13.83 6.48 8.30
CA ALA A 447 -13.95 7.13 9.60
C ALA A 447 -13.96 6.14 10.77
N VAL A 448 -14.58 4.97 10.61
CA VAL A 448 -14.64 3.95 11.69
C VAL A 448 -13.48 2.97 11.69
N GLN A 449 -12.68 2.89 10.63
CA GLN A 449 -11.55 1.97 10.51
C GLN A 449 -10.20 2.63 10.78
N THR A 450 -10.05 3.91 10.45
CA THR A 450 -8.79 4.65 10.67
C THR A 450 -8.46 4.67 12.17
N PRO A 451 -7.31 4.14 12.60
CA PRO A 451 -6.89 4.21 13.99
C PRO A 451 -6.89 5.66 14.51
N GLU A 452 -7.34 5.84 15.76
CA GLU A 452 -7.46 7.17 16.39
C GLU A 452 -6.13 7.93 16.36
N VAL A 453 -5.06 7.22 16.69
CA VAL A 453 -3.67 7.72 16.64
C VAL A 453 -3.41 8.35 15.27
N GLN A 454 -3.53 7.57 14.18
CA GLN A 454 -3.31 8.05 12.82
C GLN A 454 -4.10 9.33 12.46
N SER A 455 -5.32 9.47 12.99
CA SER A 455 -6.13 10.67 12.77
C SER A 455 -5.62 11.89 13.53
N PHE A 456 -5.22 11.74 14.79
CA PHE A 456 -4.61 12.84 15.57
C PHE A 456 -3.26 13.28 15.02
N ASP A 457 -2.56 12.36 14.39
CA ASP A 457 -1.27 12.65 13.79
C ASP A 457 -1.40 13.43 12.48
N ARG A 458 -2.38 13.05 11.65
CA ARG A 458 -2.79 13.86 10.50
C ARG A 458 -3.20 15.26 10.95
N LEU A 459 -3.97 15.38 12.03
CA LEU A 459 -4.36 16.66 12.62
C LEU A 459 -3.15 17.48 13.07
N GLN A 460 -2.16 16.86 13.71
CA GLN A 460 -0.94 17.54 14.15
C GLN A 460 -0.17 18.12 12.96
N ALA A 461 -0.02 17.35 11.88
CA ALA A 461 0.61 17.82 10.65
C ALA A 461 -0.14 19.03 10.06
N ILE A 462 -1.48 18.97 9.99
CA ILE A 462 -2.31 20.09 9.52
C ILE A 462 -2.08 21.35 10.37
N ASN A 463 -2.04 21.21 11.69
CA ASN A 463 -1.80 22.32 12.61
C ASN A 463 -0.41 22.95 12.41
N GLN A 464 0.63 22.14 12.20
CA GLN A 464 1.98 22.64 11.96
C GLN A 464 2.07 23.41 10.64
N THR A 465 1.50 22.86 9.55
CA THR A 465 1.47 23.54 8.25
C THR A 465 0.73 24.88 8.33
N GLN A 466 -0.41 24.92 9.03
CA GLN A 466 -1.17 26.16 9.21
C GLN A 466 -0.42 27.20 10.08
N ALA A 467 0.31 26.75 11.11
CA ALA A 467 1.14 27.64 11.93
C ALA A 467 2.28 28.27 11.11
N GLN A 468 3.00 27.46 10.33
CA GLN A 468 4.08 27.94 9.46
C GLN A 468 3.58 28.91 8.39
N ALA A 469 2.43 28.62 7.78
CA ALA A 469 1.82 29.51 6.79
C ALA A 469 1.47 30.88 7.40
N ARG A 470 0.94 30.90 8.64
CA ARG A 470 0.64 32.15 9.36
C ARG A 470 1.90 32.95 9.70
N GLU A 471 2.97 32.28 10.13
CA GLU A 471 4.25 32.92 10.44
C GLU A 471 4.87 33.57 9.19
N GLN A 472 4.84 32.87 8.05
CA GLN A 472 5.31 33.43 6.77
C GLN A 472 4.46 34.64 6.35
N GLN A 473 3.14 34.55 6.48
CA GLN A 473 2.23 35.64 6.13
C GLN A 473 2.46 36.89 7.00
N GLN A 474 2.70 36.70 8.31
CA GLN A 474 3.06 37.79 9.22
C GLN A 474 4.42 38.41 8.90
N ALA A 475 5.43 37.62 8.51
CA ALA A 475 6.73 38.13 8.07
C ALA A 475 6.62 38.97 6.77
N LEU A 476 5.77 38.52 5.83
CA LEU A 476 5.45 39.24 4.60
C LEU A 476 4.70 40.55 4.86
N GLU A 477 3.80 40.60 5.84
CA GLU A 477 3.09 41.84 6.22
C GLU A 477 4.01 42.84 6.95
N GLN A 478 4.90 42.37 7.84
CA GLN A 478 5.88 43.22 8.50
C GLN A 478 6.89 43.83 7.52
N SER A 479 7.33 43.06 6.51
CA SER A 479 8.23 43.60 5.47
C SER A 479 7.54 44.66 4.59
N GLN A 480 6.24 44.51 4.32
CA GLN A 480 5.46 45.52 3.58
C GLN A 480 5.19 46.79 4.40
N GLN A 481 4.93 46.68 5.71
CA GLN A 481 4.76 47.85 6.59
C GLN A 481 6.06 48.65 6.78
N ALA A 482 7.21 47.98 6.84
CA ALA A 482 8.52 48.64 6.94
C ALA A 482 8.88 49.49 5.70
N VAL A 483 8.40 49.11 4.51
CA VAL A 483 8.61 49.88 3.27
C VAL A 483 7.69 51.10 3.20
N THR A 484 6.49 51.06 3.78
CA THR A 484 5.55 52.20 3.79
C THR A 484 5.90 53.35 4.75
N GLN A 485 6.72 53.12 5.79
CA GLN A 485 7.19 54.20 6.68
C GLN A 485 8.38 55.00 6.12
N ALA A 486 9.01 54.56 5.03
CA ALA A 486 10.15 55.22 4.39
C ALA A 486 9.76 56.07 3.15
N GLY A 487 8.57 56.69 3.16
CA GLY A 487 8.12 57.65 2.13
C GLY A 487 8.75 59.05 2.29
N PRO A 488 8.95 59.81 1.19
CA PRO A 488 9.90 60.91 1.14
C PRO A 488 9.42 62.18 1.88
N SER A 489 10.29 62.76 2.71
CA SER A 489 10.13 64.12 3.23
C SER A 489 10.34 65.13 2.10
N MET A 490 9.25 65.70 1.58
CA MET A 490 9.30 66.86 0.69
C MET A 490 9.68 68.11 1.49
N THR A 491 10.95 68.51 1.41
CA THR A 491 11.42 69.81 1.88
C THR A 491 10.98 70.89 0.89
N ARG A 492 10.27 71.90 1.38
CA ARG A 492 9.80 73.07 0.64
C ARG A 492 10.84 74.19 0.65
#